data_AF-A0A1X7TLP0-F1
#
_entry.id   AF-A0A1X7TLP0-F1
#
_cell.length_a   1.000
_cell.length_b   1.000
_cell.length_c   1.000
_cell.angle_alpha   90.00
_cell.angle_beta   90.00
_cell.angle_gamma   90.00
#
_symmetry.space_group_name_H-M   'P 1'
#
loop_
_entity.id
_entity.type
_entity.pdbx_description
1 polymer ?
#
loop_
_entity_poly.entity_id
_entity_poly.type
_entity_poly.pdbx_seq_one_letter_code
_entity_poly.pdbx_strand_id
1 'polypeptide(L)'
;MHEWDSGNCFFHDLTVCECGKCKKSDITCQGKPYKTKNILSCPFHSLAYEIACEAIIAKSKQIIRKELGCCHTSITETSHNVLLQFRTKNLNLQMLHCYVSTSLRLIQSNMSWMYVHKGPAYHWFLDLFDRMSLPRFDGMAEVLKALNISRFKSVIRVKLHDVKCKRRRARKIHRQSEKVACKLW
;
A
#
# COMPACT_ATOMS: atom_id res chain seq x y z
N MET A 1 23.69 -9.24 7.81
CA MET A 1 23.11 -9.33 9.17
C MET A 1 22.79 -7.92 9.67
N HIS A 2 21.64 -7.69 10.30
CA HIS A 2 21.31 -6.40 10.92
C HIS A 2 21.98 -6.35 12.31
N GLU A 3 22.79 -5.33 12.56
CA GLU A 3 23.23 -4.98 13.90
C GLU A 3 22.18 -4.05 14.51
N TRP A 4 21.59 -4.49 15.62
CA TRP A 4 20.65 -3.69 16.39
C TRP A 4 21.43 -2.95 17.48
N ASP A 5 21.05 -1.72 17.81
CA ASP A 5 21.73 -0.87 18.81
C ASP A 5 21.88 -1.53 20.20
N SER A 6 21.12 -2.58 20.47
CA SER A 6 21.16 -3.39 21.71
C SER A 6 21.51 -4.86 21.49
N GLY A 7 21.84 -5.27 20.26
CA GLY A 7 22.01 -6.69 19.88
C GLY A 7 20.74 -7.52 19.89
N ASN A 8 19.57 -6.93 20.20
CA ASN A 8 18.31 -7.65 20.41
C ASN A 8 17.24 -7.26 19.40
N CYS A 9 16.47 -8.26 18.95
CA CYS A 9 15.29 -8.07 18.10
C CYS A 9 14.09 -7.67 18.97
N PHE A 10 13.50 -6.49 18.73
CA PHE A 10 12.33 -6.01 19.47
C PHE A 10 10.98 -6.58 18.97
N PHE A 11 10.97 -7.44 17.95
CA PHE A 11 9.73 -7.99 17.37
C PHE A 11 9.18 -9.21 18.12
N HIS A 12 10.00 -9.91 18.89
CA HIS A 12 9.61 -11.11 19.62
C HIS A 12 10.38 -11.24 20.93
N ASP A 13 9.68 -11.67 21.98
CA ASP A 13 10.30 -11.92 23.28
C ASP A 13 11.38 -12.99 23.15
N LEU A 14 12.59 -12.70 23.66
CA LEU A 14 13.73 -13.62 23.63
C LEU A 14 13.45 -14.90 24.43
N THR A 15 12.56 -14.80 25.41
CA THR A 15 12.17 -15.88 26.30
C THR A 15 10.66 -16.12 26.15
N VAL A 16 10.26 -17.37 25.99
CA VAL A 16 8.86 -17.80 25.95
C VAL A 16 8.52 -18.64 27.16
N CYS A 17 7.29 -18.49 27.65
CA CYS A 17 6.78 -19.28 28.77
C CYS A 17 6.81 -20.77 28.45
N GLU A 18 7.33 -21.56 29.39
CA GLU A 18 7.34 -23.03 29.29
C GLU A 18 6.17 -23.68 30.03
N CYS A 19 5.67 -23.07 31.11
CA CYS A 19 4.64 -23.66 31.96
C CYS A 19 3.21 -23.51 31.43
N GLY A 20 3.00 -22.75 30.35
CA GLY A 20 1.69 -22.49 29.74
C GLY A 20 0.73 -21.63 30.56
N LYS A 21 1.16 -21.13 31.73
CA LYS A 21 0.31 -20.37 32.68
C LYS A 21 0.65 -18.88 32.75
N CYS A 22 1.81 -18.45 32.24
CA CYS A 22 2.19 -17.04 32.24
C CYS A 22 1.45 -16.27 31.14
N LYS A 23 1.21 -14.97 31.39
CA LYS A 23 0.79 -14.03 30.34
C LYS A 23 1.99 -13.71 29.45
N LYS A 24 1.76 -13.45 28.15
CA LYS A 24 2.83 -13.16 27.19
C LYS A 24 3.71 -11.97 27.59
N SER A 25 3.11 -10.94 28.19
CA SER A 25 3.81 -9.74 28.65
C SER A 25 4.55 -9.90 29.98
N ASP A 26 4.21 -10.94 30.77
CA ASP A 26 4.69 -11.12 32.15
C ASP A 26 5.05 -12.59 32.39
N ILE A 27 6.23 -12.97 31.91
CA ILE A 27 6.78 -14.31 32.08
C ILE A 27 7.46 -14.37 33.45
N THR A 28 6.78 -15.02 34.41
CA THR A 28 7.29 -15.22 35.78
C THR A 28 7.99 -16.57 35.99
N CYS A 29 7.94 -17.47 35.00
CA CYS A 29 8.67 -18.74 35.04
C CYS A 29 10.10 -18.58 34.55
N GLN A 30 10.97 -19.58 34.78
CA GLN A 30 12.33 -19.60 34.19
C GLN A 30 12.30 -19.38 32.67
N GLY A 31 11.25 -19.86 32.00
CA GLY A 31 11.06 -19.70 30.57
C GLY A 31 12.10 -20.46 29.76
N LYS A 32 11.96 -20.43 28.44
CA LYS A 32 12.93 -21.01 27.51
C LYS A 32 13.25 -20.06 26.38
N PRO A 33 14.44 -20.16 25.76
CA PRO A 33 14.78 -19.35 24.60
C PRO A 33 13.75 -19.53 23.49
N TYR A 34 13.35 -18.42 22.86
CA TYR A 34 12.51 -18.47 21.68
C TYR A 34 13.17 -19.32 20.60
N LYS A 35 12.47 -20.35 20.15
CA LYS A 35 12.82 -21.14 18.97
C LYS A 35 11.62 -21.14 18.02
N THR A 36 11.87 -20.86 16.75
CA THR A 36 10.86 -21.05 15.71
C THR A 36 10.48 -22.53 15.63
N LYS A 37 9.19 -22.81 15.45
CA LYS A 37 8.70 -24.19 15.24
C LYS A 37 9.22 -24.79 13.94
N ASN A 38 9.48 -23.95 12.94
CA ASN A 38 9.87 -24.35 11.60
C ASN A 38 11.33 -23.95 11.38
N ILE A 39 12.26 -24.84 11.71
CA ILE A 39 13.68 -24.65 11.48
C ILE A 39 13.99 -25.08 10.04
N LEU A 40 14.59 -24.19 9.26
CA LEU A 40 15.08 -24.51 7.92
C LEU A 40 16.35 -25.36 8.05
N SER A 41 16.22 -26.67 7.94
CA SER A 41 17.36 -27.60 8.00
C SER A 41 18.03 -27.84 6.64
N CYS A 42 17.34 -27.50 5.55
CA CYS A 42 17.84 -27.67 4.19
C CYS A 42 18.79 -26.50 3.82
N PRO A 43 20.07 -26.76 3.47
CA PRO A 43 21.03 -25.72 3.12
C PRO A 43 20.55 -24.80 1.99
N PHE A 44 19.88 -25.37 0.98
CA PHE A 44 19.32 -24.62 -0.13
C PHE A 44 18.22 -23.64 0.32
N HIS A 45 17.27 -24.09 1.14
CA HIS A 45 16.20 -23.22 1.63
C HIS A 45 16.71 -22.16 2.61
N SER A 46 17.74 -22.46 3.41
CA SER A 46 18.40 -21.48 4.28
C SER A 46 19.05 -20.36 3.46
N LEU A 47 19.85 -20.73 2.45
CA LEU A 47 20.49 -19.76 1.57
C LEU A 47 19.46 -18.91 0.80
N ALA A 48 18.41 -19.55 0.27
CA ALA A 48 17.33 -18.84 -0.42
C ALA A 48 16.61 -17.85 0.51
N TYR A 49 16.39 -18.22 1.77
CA TYR A 49 15.78 -17.35 2.77
C TYR A 49 16.68 -16.15 3.08
N GLU A 50 17.98 -16.37 3.26
CA GLU A 50 18.96 -15.29 3.47
C GLU A 50 19.00 -14.30 2.30
N ILE A 51 19.09 -14.78 1.06
CA ILE A 51 19.06 -13.94 -0.15
C ILE A 51 17.77 -13.10 -0.19
N ALA A 52 16.63 -13.70 0.12
CA ALA A 52 15.35 -13.01 0.11
C ALA A 52 15.24 -11.96 1.23
N CYS A 53 15.80 -12.21 2.41
CA CYS A 53 15.98 -11.22 3.48
C CYS A 53 16.83 -10.03 3.01
N GLU A 54 17.99 -10.30 2.39
CA GLU A 54 18.88 -9.25 1.89
C GLU A 54 18.23 -8.38 0.81
N ALA A 55 17.49 -9.01 -0.12
CA ALA A 55 16.75 -8.29 -1.16
C ALA A 55 15.68 -7.35 -0.57
N ILE A 56 15.02 -7.76 0.52
CA ILE A 56 14.05 -6.92 1.23
C ILE A 56 14.74 -5.79 1.98
N ILE A 57 15.87 -6.06 2.65
CA ILE A 57 16.68 -5.03 3.30
C ILE A 57 17.14 -3.98 2.28
N ALA A 58 17.61 -4.39 1.11
CA ALA A 58 18.00 -3.47 0.04
C ALA A 58 16.83 -2.58 -0.43
N LYS A 59 15.60 -3.12 -0.44
CA LYS A 59 14.38 -2.38 -0.81
C LYS A 59 13.79 -1.54 0.32
N SER A 60 14.14 -1.80 1.59
CA SER A 60 13.60 -1.11 2.77
C SER A 60 13.72 0.42 2.67
N LYS A 61 14.84 0.92 2.14
CA LYS A 61 15.10 2.35 1.93
C LYS A 61 14.15 3.02 0.94
N GLN A 62 13.57 2.27 0.00
CA GLN A 62 12.57 2.81 -0.95
C GLN A 62 11.18 2.96 -0.31
N ILE A 63 10.93 2.23 0.78
CA ILE A 63 9.63 2.05 1.43
C ILE A 63 9.49 2.97 2.64
N ILE A 64 10.54 3.09 3.45
CA ILE A 64 10.60 4.01 4.59
C ILE A 64 10.96 5.40 4.06
N ARG A 65 10.00 6.05 3.38
CA ARG A 65 10.10 7.46 3.06
C ARG A 65 9.75 8.27 4.29
N LYS A 66 10.73 8.94 4.89
CA LYS A 66 10.52 9.79 6.09
C LYS A 66 9.41 10.82 5.87
N GLU A 67 9.24 11.31 4.64
CA GLU A 67 8.21 12.30 4.32
C GLU A 67 6.77 11.74 4.32
N LEU A 68 6.59 10.42 4.12
CA LEU A 68 5.27 9.78 4.06
C LEU A 68 4.76 9.31 5.44
N GLY A 69 5.56 9.45 6.50
CA GLY A 69 5.23 8.94 7.83
C GLY A 69 5.16 7.41 7.91
N CYS A 70 4.75 6.89 9.08
CA CYS A 70 4.56 5.46 9.28
C CYS A 70 3.34 4.97 8.48
N CYS A 71 3.58 4.42 7.28
CA CYS A 71 2.52 3.88 6.43
C CYS A 71 1.98 2.58 7.04
N HIS A 72 0.94 2.67 7.87
CA HIS A 72 0.14 1.54 8.33
C HIS A 72 -0.74 0.95 7.21
N THR A 73 -0.14 0.53 6.10
CA THR A 73 -0.84 -0.36 5.17
C THR A 73 -0.32 -1.77 5.38
N SER A 74 -1.22 -2.66 5.82
CA SER A 74 -0.97 -4.11 5.97
C SER A 74 -0.40 -4.75 4.69
N ILE A 75 -0.56 -4.09 3.54
CA ILE A 75 -0.05 -4.50 2.23
C ILE A 75 1.48 -4.31 2.13
N THR A 76 2.05 -3.23 2.67
CA THR A 76 3.51 -3.06 2.77
C THR A 76 4.10 -4.14 3.67
N GLU A 77 3.50 -4.45 4.81
CA GLU A 77 4.04 -5.51 5.68
C GLU A 77 3.94 -6.90 5.04
N THR A 78 2.84 -7.17 4.34
CA THR A 78 2.65 -8.46 3.67
C THR A 78 3.60 -8.60 2.48
N SER A 79 3.72 -7.61 1.60
CA SER A 79 4.59 -7.68 0.40
C SER A 79 6.09 -7.85 0.69
N HIS A 80 6.54 -7.53 1.90
CA HIS A 80 7.93 -7.67 2.33
C HIS A 80 8.15 -8.83 3.30
N ASN A 81 7.17 -9.73 3.43
CA ASN A 81 7.36 -10.97 4.16
C ASN A 81 8.11 -11.98 3.29
N VAL A 82 9.35 -12.26 3.68
CA VAL A 82 10.26 -13.23 3.02
C VAL A 82 9.61 -14.60 2.84
N LEU A 83 8.79 -15.03 3.80
CA LEU A 83 8.17 -16.36 3.83
C LEU A 83 7.15 -16.56 2.71
N LEU A 84 6.71 -15.49 2.04
CA LEU A 84 5.74 -15.58 0.95
C LEU A 84 6.34 -16.19 -0.31
N GLN A 85 7.64 -16.01 -0.54
CA GLN A 85 8.34 -16.60 -1.68
C GLN A 85 8.42 -18.13 -1.60
N PHE A 86 8.24 -18.68 -0.39
CA PHE A 86 8.30 -20.11 -0.11
C PHE A 86 6.92 -20.76 0.00
N ARG A 87 5.85 -20.03 -0.30
CA ARG A 87 4.49 -20.60 -0.34
C ARG A 87 4.25 -21.35 -1.64
N THR A 88 3.18 -22.14 -1.67
CA THR A 88 2.77 -22.91 -2.86
C THR A 88 2.63 -21.98 -4.08
N LYS A 89 2.99 -22.48 -5.27
CA LYS A 89 3.03 -21.71 -6.52
C LYS A 89 1.74 -20.92 -6.76
N ASN A 90 0.57 -21.51 -6.50
CA ASN A 90 -0.73 -20.86 -6.66
C ASN A 90 -0.89 -19.66 -5.73
N LEU A 91 -0.53 -19.79 -4.46
CA LEU A 91 -0.65 -18.71 -3.51
C LEU A 91 0.35 -17.58 -3.82
N ASN A 92 1.58 -17.95 -4.20
CA ASN A 92 2.58 -16.97 -4.62
C ASN A 92 2.10 -16.14 -5.84
N LEU A 93 1.51 -16.79 -6.85
CA LEU A 93 0.94 -16.09 -8.02
C LEU A 93 -0.23 -15.17 -7.66
N GLN A 94 -1.14 -15.62 -6.78
CA GLN A 94 -2.25 -14.77 -6.31
C GLN A 94 -1.74 -13.53 -5.58
N MET A 95 -0.68 -13.66 -4.79
CA MET A 95 -0.07 -12.54 -4.08
C MET A 95 0.66 -11.59 -5.03
N LEU A 96 1.40 -12.13 -6.00
CA LEU A 96 2.02 -11.33 -7.05
C LEU A 96 0.97 -10.52 -7.82
N HIS A 97 -0.17 -11.15 -8.16
CA HIS A 97 -1.29 -10.46 -8.78
C HIS A 97 -1.83 -9.32 -7.89
N CYS A 98 -2.07 -9.58 -6.59
CA CYS A 98 -2.53 -8.54 -5.66
C CYS A 98 -1.54 -7.36 -5.59
N TYR A 99 -0.23 -7.64 -5.54
CA TYR A 99 0.81 -6.62 -5.53
C TYR A 99 0.78 -5.77 -6.81
N VAL A 100 0.83 -6.41 -7.98
CA VAL A 100 0.82 -5.73 -9.27
C VAL A 100 -0.47 -4.90 -9.43
N SER A 101 -1.63 -5.48 -9.12
CA SER A 101 -2.92 -4.79 -9.20
C SER A 101 -2.98 -3.56 -8.30
N THR A 102 -2.43 -3.64 -7.09
CA THR A 102 -2.37 -2.51 -6.16
C THR A 102 -1.47 -1.40 -6.68
N SER A 103 -0.27 -1.74 -7.14
CA SER A 103 0.67 -0.76 -7.72
C SER A 103 0.07 -0.07 -8.95
N LEU A 104 -0.58 -0.83 -9.85
CA LEU A 104 -1.26 -0.26 -11.02
C LEU A 104 -2.41 0.67 -10.61
N ARG A 105 -3.19 0.31 -9.58
CA ARG A 105 -4.25 1.17 -9.03
C ARG A 105 -3.72 2.46 -8.45
N LEU A 106 -2.58 2.43 -7.74
CA LEU A 106 -1.93 3.63 -7.20
C LEU A 106 -1.42 4.56 -8.31
N ILE A 107 -0.82 4.00 -9.36
CA ILE A 107 -0.39 4.79 -10.51
C ILE A 107 -1.62 5.38 -11.22
N GLN A 108 -2.68 4.59 -11.41
CA GLN A 108 -3.93 5.04 -12.02
C GLN A 108 -4.64 6.13 -11.19
N SER A 109 -4.60 6.07 -9.86
CA SER A 109 -5.21 7.10 -9.00
C SER A 109 -4.48 8.44 -9.12
N ASN A 110 -3.15 8.42 -9.25
CA ASN A 110 -2.31 9.61 -9.42
C ASN A 110 -2.48 10.32 -10.77
N MET A 111 -3.15 9.70 -11.75
CA MET A 111 -3.33 10.29 -13.08
C MET A 111 -4.03 11.65 -13.10
N SER A 112 -4.89 11.97 -12.12
CA SER A 112 -5.50 13.31 -12.05
C SER A 112 -4.45 14.39 -11.76
N TRP A 113 -3.48 14.08 -10.91
CA TRP A 113 -2.37 14.98 -10.60
C TRP A 113 -1.43 15.09 -11.79
N MET A 114 -1.12 13.95 -12.43
CA MET A 114 -0.29 13.91 -13.64
C MET A 114 -0.92 14.67 -14.80
N TYR A 115 -2.23 14.60 -14.97
CA TYR A 115 -2.95 15.35 -16.00
C TYR A 115 -2.74 16.86 -15.87
N VAL A 116 -2.70 17.38 -14.63
CA VAL A 116 -2.48 18.80 -14.35
C VAL A 116 -1.02 19.21 -14.61
N HIS A 117 -0.06 18.35 -14.26
CA HIS A 117 1.37 18.70 -14.30
C HIS A 117 2.08 18.33 -15.61
N LYS A 118 1.66 17.24 -16.27
CA LYS A 118 2.23 16.76 -17.55
C LYS A 118 1.27 16.93 -18.73
N GLY A 119 0.04 17.35 -18.48
CA GLY A 119 -0.95 17.58 -19.52
C GLY A 119 -1.70 16.32 -19.98
N PRO A 120 -2.67 16.48 -20.91
CA PRO A 120 -3.58 15.42 -21.33
C PRO A 120 -2.93 14.30 -22.13
N ALA A 121 -1.78 14.57 -22.77
CA ALA A 121 -1.06 13.60 -23.60
C ALA A 121 -0.33 12.54 -22.75
N TYR A 122 -0.03 12.83 -21.50
CA TYR A 122 0.67 11.89 -20.63
C TYR A 122 -0.24 10.75 -20.16
N HIS A 123 0.18 9.50 -20.33
CA HIS A 123 -0.48 8.33 -19.72
C HIS A 123 0.58 7.34 -19.25
N TRP A 124 0.53 6.91 -17.98
CA TRP A 124 1.53 6.01 -17.38
C TRP A 124 1.71 4.69 -18.13
N PHE A 125 0.68 4.26 -18.85
CA PHE A 125 0.71 3.04 -19.66
C PHE A 125 1.73 3.11 -20.79
N LEU A 126 1.98 4.29 -21.37
CA LEU A 126 3.03 4.49 -22.37
C LEU A 126 4.43 4.32 -21.74
N ASP A 127 4.66 4.95 -20.58
CA ASP A 127 5.90 4.78 -19.82
C ASP A 127 6.15 3.31 -19.43
N LEU A 128 5.07 2.57 -19.12
CA LEU A 128 5.16 1.16 -18.80
C LEU A 128 5.58 0.32 -20.02
N PHE A 129 5.03 0.61 -21.20
CA PHE A 129 5.41 -0.04 -22.45
C PHE A 129 6.89 0.16 -22.75
N ASP A 130 7.38 1.40 -22.64
CA ASP A 130 8.79 1.71 -22.87
C ASP A 130 9.70 0.96 -21.89
N ARG A 131 9.35 0.95 -20.60
CA ARG A 131 10.14 0.25 -19.56
C ARG A 131 10.18 -1.26 -19.75
N MET A 132 9.11 -1.82 -20.29
CA MET A 132 9.05 -3.26 -20.63
C MET A 132 9.64 -3.57 -22.01
N SER A 133 10.17 -2.56 -22.72
CA SER A 133 10.67 -2.71 -24.09
C SER A 133 9.62 -3.31 -25.04
N LEU A 134 8.35 -2.94 -24.85
CA LEU A 134 7.24 -3.40 -25.68
C LEU A 134 7.00 -2.46 -26.85
N PRO A 135 6.60 -2.99 -28.02
CA PRO A 135 6.26 -2.15 -29.16
C PRO A 135 5.03 -1.30 -28.85
N ARG A 136 5.09 -0.02 -29.23
CA ARG A 136 3.92 0.87 -29.19
C ARG A 136 3.08 0.61 -30.44
N PHE A 137 1.78 0.47 -30.24
CA PHE A 137 0.84 0.35 -31.34
C PHE A 137 0.48 1.73 -31.89
N ASP A 138 0.25 1.80 -33.20
CA ASP A 138 -0.23 3.03 -33.84
C ASP A 138 -1.58 3.46 -33.26
N GLY A 139 -1.74 4.75 -33.00
CA GLY A 139 -2.96 5.31 -32.40
C GLY A 139 -3.08 5.11 -30.88
N MET A 140 -2.18 4.36 -30.24
CA MET A 140 -2.25 4.08 -28.80
C MET A 140 -2.19 5.37 -27.96
N ALA A 141 -1.31 6.31 -28.33
CA ALA A 141 -1.16 7.56 -27.60
C ALA A 141 -2.42 8.44 -27.70
N GLU A 142 -3.04 8.47 -28.87
CA GLU A 142 -4.25 9.21 -29.18
C GLU A 142 -5.44 8.66 -28.39
N VAL A 143 -5.59 7.33 -28.36
CA VAL A 143 -6.64 6.65 -27.58
C VAL A 143 -6.47 6.94 -26.09
N LEU A 144 -5.25 6.81 -25.55
CA LEU A 144 -4.97 7.07 -24.13
C LEU A 144 -5.19 8.54 -23.76
N LYS A 145 -4.82 9.47 -24.64
CA LYS A 145 -5.11 10.90 -24.49
C LYS A 145 -6.61 11.17 -24.46
N ALA A 146 -7.39 10.55 -25.36
CA ALA A 146 -8.84 10.69 -25.36
C ALA A 146 -9.48 10.15 -24.07
N LEU A 147 -8.99 9.01 -23.56
CA LEU A 147 -9.42 8.44 -22.28
C LEU A 147 -9.12 9.39 -21.10
N ASN A 148 -7.93 9.98 -21.07
CA ASN A 148 -7.56 10.97 -20.05
C ASN A 148 -8.48 12.18 -20.05
N ILE A 149 -8.73 12.76 -21.22
CA ILE A 149 -9.63 13.91 -21.37
C ILE A 149 -11.04 13.56 -20.88
N SER A 150 -11.57 12.40 -21.30
CA SER A 150 -12.89 11.92 -20.90
C SER A 150 -12.99 11.72 -19.37
N ARG A 151 -11.99 11.05 -18.79
CA ARG A 151 -11.90 10.84 -17.34
C ARG A 151 -11.84 12.16 -16.59
N PHE A 152 -10.98 13.09 -16.99
CA PHE A 152 -10.81 14.37 -16.30
C PHE A 152 -12.09 15.21 -16.37
N LYS A 153 -12.78 15.23 -17.52
CA LYS A 153 -14.12 15.84 -17.66
C LYS A 153 -15.13 15.22 -16.70
N SER A 154 -15.12 13.89 -16.54
CA SER A 154 -15.97 13.20 -15.56
C SER A 154 -15.68 13.63 -14.12
N VAL A 155 -14.40 13.67 -13.73
CA VAL A 155 -13.97 14.09 -12.39
C VAL A 155 -14.42 15.53 -12.07
N ILE A 156 -14.25 16.46 -13.01
CA ILE A 156 -14.71 17.84 -12.84
C ILE A 156 -16.24 17.88 -12.68
N ARG A 157 -16.99 17.15 -13.51
CA ARG A 157 -18.46 17.10 -13.41
C ARG A 157 -18.93 16.63 -12.03
N VAL A 158 -18.32 15.57 -11.49
CA VAL A 158 -18.63 15.07 -10.15
C VAL A 158 -18.32 16.10 -9.07
N LYS A 159 -17.15 16.74 -9.12
CA LYS A 159 -16.78 17.81 -8.17
C LYS A 159 -17.76 18.97 -8.22
N LEU A 160 -18.15 19.43 -9.42
CA LEU A 160 -19.13 20.50 -9.60
C LEU A 160 -20.52 20.11 -9.08
N HIS A 161 -20.93 18.86 -9.29
CA HIS A 161 -22.18 18.35 -8.74
C HIS A 161 -22.18 18.34 -7.21
N ASP A 162 -21.10 17.85 -6.59
CA ASP A 162 -20.97 17.83 -5.12
C ASP A 162 -21.01 19.25 -4.53
N VAL A 163 -20.32 20.21 -5.15
CA VAL A 163 -20.37 21.63 -4.75
C VAL A 163 -21.80 22.18 -4.87
N LYS A 164 -22.53 21.88 -5.96
CA LYS A 164 -23.94 22.29 -6.11
C LYS A 164 -24.83 21.68 -5.03
N CYS A 165 -24.64 20.41 -4.70
CA CYS A 165 -25.38 19.73 -3.62
C CYS A 165 -25.11 20.36 -2.26
N LYS A 166 -23.85 20.63 -1.91
CA LYS A 166 -23.47 21.31 -0.66
C LYS A 166 -24.10 22.70 -0.56
N ARG A 167 -24.05 23.49 -1.63
CA ARG A 167 -24.71 24.82 -1.69
C ARG A 167 -26.22 24.74 -1.49
N ARG A 168 -26.89 23.75 -2.10
CA ARG A 168 -28.33 23.53 -1.92
C ARG A 168 -28.68 23.19 -0.47
N ARG A 169 -27.90 22.33 0.19
CA ARG A 169 -28.09 21.99 1.61
C ARG A 169 -27.92 23.21 2.51
N ALA A 170 -26.87 24.01 2.30
CA ALA A 170 -26.64 25.24 3.07
C ALA A 170 -27.79 26.24 2.95
N ARG A 171 -28.30 26.48 1.73
CA ARG A 171 -29.48 27.35 1.52
C ARG A 171 -30.74 26.83 2.19
N LYS A 172 -30.94 25.51 2.24
CA LYS A 172 -32.09 24.90 2.93
C LYS A 172 -32.03 25.14 4.43
N ILE A 173 -30.83 25.00 5.03
CA ILE A 173 -30.59 25.29 6.45
C ILE A 173 -30.85 26.76 6.75
N HIS A 174 -30.31 27.68 5.95
CA HIS A 174 -30.51 29.12 6.12
C HIS A 174 -32.00 29.52 6.04
N ARG A 175 -32.75 28.96 5.10
CA ARG A 175 -34.20 29.22 5.00
C ARG A 175 -34.96 28.67 6.21
N GLN A 176 -34.51 27.55 6.79
CA GLN A 176 -35.11 27.01 8.02
C GLN A 176 -34.81 27.90 9.22
N SER A 177 -33.59 28.40 9.37
CA SER A 177 -33.25 29.34 10.45
C SER A 177 -34.02 30.66 10.33
N GLU A 178 -34.20 31.20 9.13
CA GLU A 178 -35.03 32.38 8.89
C GLU A 178 -36.50 32.13 9.25
N LYS A 179 -37.07 30.98 8.85
CA LYS A 179 -38.45 30.63 9.20
C LYS A 179 -38.67 30.42 10.70
N VAL A 180 -37.67 29.92 11.42
CA VAL A 180 -37.72 29.81 12.89
C VAL A 180 -37.61 31.18 13.52
N ALA A 181 -36.70 32.04 13.05
CA ALA A 181 -36.58 33.41 13.52
C ALA A 181 -37.88 34.20 13.31
N CYS A 182 -38.50 34.16 12.13
CA CYS A 182 -39.78 34.84 11.87
C CYS A 182 -40.98 34.28 12.67
N LYS A 183 -40.87 33.13 13.34
CA LYS A 183 -41.92 32.59 14.22
C LYS A 183 -41.73 32.97 15.69
N LEU A 184 -40.56 33.50 16.05
CA LEU A 184 -40.21 33.95 17.39
C LEU A 184 -40.50 35.44 17.60
N TRP A 185 -40.95 36.12 16.55
CA TRP A 185 -41.47 37.50 16.53
C TRP A 185 -42.94 37.44 16.14
#